data_AF-A0A535HYZ7-F1
#
_entry.id   AF-A0A535HYZ7-F1
#
_cell.length_a   1.000
_cell.length_b   1.000
_cell.length_c   1.000
_cell.angle_alpha   90.00
_cell.angle_beta   90.00
_cell.angle_gamma   90.00
#
_symmetry.space_group_name_H-M   'P 1'
#
loop_
_entity.id
_entity.type
_entity.pdbx_description
1 polymer ?
#
loop_
_entity_poly.entity_id
_entity_poly.type
_entity_poly.pdbx_seq_one_letter_code
_entity_poly.pdbx_strand_id
1 'polypeptide(L)'
;MRVVTWNAGRVSTVASVALAGQLSGARLRDTYAETISSLTLTLIRMRDNALVLGPLTLLRFGAPRVTRDAVDWPIEGGLLAGAAGGHWRLKAASGRVEAALTGYRPRLPRPVYVLTHLQVHQLFTRLYLLRLRGREPAPGGVAAAPDRWRAAAVDVAFCLTLARMTGRRRLRRTLAITAAYHVACWSIGGRTLGGLVLRQRVVAVDGSRLTLAQSLLRLVVLPLSWITRTSVHDDIACTEVISDQQKKGRRLAAP
;
A
#
# COMPACT_ATOMS: atom_id res chain seq x y z
N MET A 1 3.67 -5.58 11.40
CA MET A 1 2.47 -5.46 12.28
C MET A 1 2.00 -4.01 12.23
N ARG A 2 0.70 -3.74 12.21
CA ARG A 2 0.14 -2.38 12.19
C ARG A 2 -0.60 -2.15 13.50
N VAL A 3 -0.19 -1.14 14.26
CA VAL A 3 -0.81 -0.78 15.54
C VAL A 3 -1.40 0.61 15.41
N VAL A 4 -2.61 0.80 15.92
CA VAL A 4 -3.27 2.11 16.02
C VAL A 4 -3.74 2.27 17.45
N THR A 5 -3.27 3.31 18.13
CA THR A 5 -3.72 3.66 19.48
C THR A 5 -4.29 5.06 19.49
N TRP A 6 -5.28 5.26 20.35
CA TRP A 6 -5.92 6.56 20.59
C TRP A 6 -5.80 6.90 22.07
N ASN A 7 -5.30 8.07 22.38
CA ASN A 7 -5.23 8.58 23.75
C ASN A 7 -5.52 10.08 23.76
N ALA A 8 -6.50 10.52 24.56
CA ALA A 8 -6.87 11.93 24.72
C ALA A 8 -7.02 12.70 23.39
N GLY A 9 -7.69 12.10 22.39
CA GLY A 9 -7.89 12.69 21.07
C GLY A 9 -6.66 12.70 20.15
N ARG A 10 -5.56 12.08 20.57
CA ARG A 10 -4.35 11.88 19.77
C ARG A 10 -4.28 10.47 19.24
N VAL A 11 -3.79 10.32 18.02
CA VAL A 11 -3.57 9.04 17.36
C VAL A 11 -2.08 8.75 17.25
N SER A 12 -1.72 7.51 17.51
CA SER A 12 -0.40 6.97 17.22
C SER A 12 -0.54 5.74 16.34
N THR A 13 0.32 5.62 15.33
CA THR A 13 0.36 4.45 14.44
C THR A 13 1.78 3.97 14.26
N VAL A 14 1.97 2.65 14.24
CA VAL A 14 3.27 2.04 13.94
C VAL A 14 3.10 1.00 12.83
N ALA A 15 3.99 1.01 11.86
CA ALA A 15 4.09 0.01 10.81
C ALA A 15 5.56 -0.31 10.55
N SER A 16 5.85 -1.56 10.18
CA SER A 16 7.21 -2.00 9.88
C SER A 16 7.26 -3.05 8.78
N VAL A 17 8.40 -3.10 8.10
CA VAL A 17 8.73 -4.09 7.08
C VAL A 17 10.16 -4.58 7.27
N ALA A 18 10.44 -5.85 6.94
CA ALA A 18 11.80 -6.36 6.88
C ALA A 18 12.56 -5.69 5.73
N LEU A 19 13.85 -5.44 5.95
CA LEU A 19 14.76 -4.83 4.98
C LEU A 19 16.04 -5.66 4.90
N ALA A 20 16.52 -5.90 3.69
CA ALA A 20 17.75 -6.68 3.46
C ALA A 20 19.03 -5.85 3.72
N GLY A 21 18.98 -4.54 3.52
CA GLY A 21 20.13 -3.64 3.65
C GLY A 21 20.12 -2.77 4.90
N GLN A 22 21.17 -1.96 5.07
CA GLN A 22 21.18 -0.83 6.01
C GLN A 22 20.73 0.43 5.26
N LEU A 23 19.93 1.28 5.93
CA LEU A 23 19.54 2.60 5.43
C LEU A 23 19.95 3.66 6.43
N SER A 24 20.52 4.76 5.92
CA SER A 24 20.84 5.91 6.75
C SER A 24 19.60 6.78 7.01
N GLY A 25 19.61 7.54 8.12
CA GLY A 25 18.55 8.50 8.43
C GLY A 25 18.36 9.56 7.32
N ALA A 26 19.46 10.01 6.71
CA ALA A 26 19.41 10.93 5.56
C ALA A 26 18.71 10.30 4.35
N ARG A 27 19.03 9.04 4.02
CA ARG A 27 18.37 8.34 2.92
C ARG A 27 16.88 8.13 3.19
N LEU A 28 16.50 7.80 4.42
CA LEU A 28 15.08 7.70 4.82
C LEU A 28 14.34 9.03 4.60
N ARG A 29 14.95 10.16 4.99
CA ARG A 29 14.42 11.50 4.80
C ARG A 29 14.18 11.81 3.32
N ASP A 30 15.20 11.63 2.49
CA ASP A 30 15.17 12.03 1.09
C ASP A 30 14.21 11.13 0.28
N THR A 31 14.27 9.81 0.50
CA THR A 31 13.37 8.86 -0.16
C THR A 31 11.91 9.02 0.28
N TYR A 32 11.64 9.52 1.48
CA TYR A 32 10.26 9.81 1.92
C TYR A 32 9.61 10.89 1.05
N ALA A 33 10.29 12.02 0.85
CA ALA A 33 9.80 13.11 0.02
C ALA A 33 9.57 12.66 -1.44
N GLU A 34 10.55 11.96 -2.01
CA GLU A 34 10.48 11.43 -3.37
C GLU A 34 9.32 10.43 -3.54
N THR A 35 9.17 9.52 -2.58
CA THR A 35 8.16 8.46 -2.66
C THR A 35 6.75 9.00 -2.52
N ILE A 36 6.49 9.94 -1.59
CA ILE A 36 5.16 10.54 -1.44
C ILE A 36 4.76 11.30 -2.71
N SER A 37 5.70 12.04 -3.30
CA SER A 37 5.47 12.72 -4.58
C SER A 37 5.15 11.73 -5.70
N SER A 38 5.97 10.68 -5.86
CA SER A 38 5.75 9.67 -6.89
C SER A 38 4.43 8.91 -6.71
N LEU A 39 4.08 8.51 -5.49
CA LEU A 39 2.84 7.77 -5.20
C LEU A 39 1.58 8.59 -5.43
N THR A 40 1.68 9.92 -5.32
CA THR A 40 0.55 10.83 -5.54
C THR A 40 0.57 11.44 -6.94
N LEU A 41 1.35 10.88 -7.87
CA LEU A 41 1.50 11.40 -9.23
C LEU A 41 1.87 12.89 -9.24
N THR A 42 2.70 13.29 -8.28
CA THR A 42 3.16 14.66 -8.02
C THR A 42 2.09 15.64 -7.53
N LEU A 43 0.87 15.17 -7.21
CA LEU A 43 -0.19 16.00 -6.63
C LEU A 43 0.20 16.50 -5.24
N ILE A 44 0.76 15.63 -4.40
CA ILE A 44 1.25 15.99 -3.08
C ILE A 44 2.77 16.05 -3.14
N ARG A 45 3.35 17.17 -2.74
CA ARG A 45 4.81 17.36 -2.73
C ARG A 45 5.29 17.74 -1.34
N MET A 46 6.53 17.39 -1.06
CA MET A 46 7.24 17.90 0.12
C MET A 46 7.96 19.18 -0.29
N ARG A 47 7.66 20.31 0.34
CA ARG A 47 8.32 21.61 0.11
C ARG A 47 8.57 22.26 1.46
N ASP A 48 9.81 22.66 1.74
CA ASP A 48 10.17 23.41 2.95
C ASP A 48 9.65 22.74 4.25
N ASN A 49 9.83 21.42 4.38
CA ASN A 49 9.28 20.58 5.46
C ASN A 49 7.74 20.59 5.58
N ALA A 50 7.01 20.88 4.51
CA ALA A 50 5.56 20.79 4.46
C ALA A 50 5.09 19.84 3.35
N LEU A 51 4.04 19.06 3.63
CA LEU A 51 3.27 18.35 2.61
C LEU A 51 2.22 19.29 2.04
N VAL A 52 2.34 19.60 0.76
CA VAL A 52 1.48 20.55 0.06
C VAL A 52 0.71 19.87 -1.08
N LEU A 53 -0.53 20.32 -1.30
CA LEU A 53 -1.36 19.98 -2.46
C LEU A 53 -1.68 21.29 -3.19
N GLY A 54 -0.93 21.57 -4.25
CA GLY A 54 -0.96 22.90 -4.90
C GLY A 54 -0.60 24.01 -3.89
N PRO A 55 -1.47 25.02 -3.68
CA PRO A 55 -1.23 26.10 -2.70
C PRO A 55 -1.55 25.67 -1.25
N LEU A 56 -2.16 24.51 -1.03
CA LEU A 56 -2.68 24.10 0.26
C LEU A 56 -1.63 23.34 1.08
N THR A 57 -1.30 23.83 2.27
CA THR A 57 -0.44 23.11 3.22
C THR A 57 -1.25 22.09 4.00
N LEU A 58 -1.14 20.81 3.63
CA LEU A 58 -1.84 19.71 4.29
C LEU A 58 -1.27 19.45 5.68
N LEU A 59 0.05 19.32 5.78
CA LEU A 59 0.78 19.15 7.02
C LEU A 59 2.07 19.96 6.97
N ARG A 60 2.38 20.66 8.06
CA ARG A 60 3.66 21.34 8.26
C ARG A 60 4.46 20.57 9.30
N PHE A 61 5.69 20.25 8.97
CA PHE A 61 6.67 19.68 9.88
C PHE A 61 7.71 20.73 10.26
N GLY A 62 8.25 20.61 11.47
CA GLY A 62 9.43 21.36 11.87
C GLY A 62 10.72 20.75 11.33
N ALA A 63 11.84 21.32 11.78
CA ALA A 63 13.16 20.86 11.35
C ALA A 63 13.38 19.36 11.69
N PRO A 64 13.75 18.53 10.69
CA PRO A 64 13.99 17.12 10.93
C PRO A 64 15.20 16.90 11.81
N ARG A 65 15.06 16.05 12.82
CA ARG A 65 16.17 15.48 13.58
C ARG A 65 16.64 14.22 12.88
N VAL A 66 17.73 14.34 12.13
CA VAL A 66 18.35 13.22 11.42
C VAL A 66 19.45 12.63 12.28
N THR A 67 19.42 11.31 12.44
CA THR A 67 20.45 10.50 13.12
C THR A 67 21.07 9.52 12.12
N ARG A 68 21.98 8.66 12.57
CA ARG A 68 22.64 7.67 11.71
C ARG A 68 21.63 6.78 10.97
N ASP A 69 20.60 6.32 11.65
CA ASP A 69 19.67 5.28 11.20
C ASP A 69 18.19 5.70 11.26
N ALA A 70 17.90 6.93 11.71
CA ALA A 70 16.54 7.43 11.86
C ALA A 70 16.40 8.90 11.48
N VAL A 71 15.17 9.30 11.17
CA VAL A 71 14.76 10.68 11.01
C VAL A 71 13.43 10.90 11.74
N ASP A 72 13.32 12.01 12.46
CA ASP A 72 12.14 12.41 13.22
C ASP A 72 11.72 13.84 12.83
N TRP A 73 10.46 14.00 12.44
CA TRP A 73 9.86 15.28 12.11
C TRP A 73 8.78 15.63 13.15
N PRO A 74 8.93 16.74 13.89
CA PRO A 74 7.84 17.25 14.71
C PRO A 74 6.73 17.80 13.80
N ILE A 75 5.47 17.58 14.17
CA ILE A 75 4.32 18.10 13.43
C ILE A 75 3.91 19.44 14.02
N GLU A 76 3.99 20.50 13.23
CA GLU A 76 3.73 21.87 13.67
C GLU A 76 2.33 22.38 13.30
N GLY A 77 1.61 21.67 12.44
CA GLY A 77 0.26 22.05 12.05
C GLY A 77 -0.06 21.71 10.60
N GLY A 78 -0.85 22.57 9.94
CA GLY A 78 -1.38 22.36 8.60
C GLY A 78 -2.88 22.05 8.62
N LEU A 79 -3.51 21.98 7.44
CA LEU A 79 -4.95 21.81 7.31
C LEU A 79 -5.48 20.51 7.93
N LEU A 80 -4.68 19.45 7.92
CA LEU A 80 -5.09 18.14 8.44
C LEU A 80 -4.89 18.02 9.96
N ALA A 81 -4.03 18.85 10.54
CA ALA A 81 -3.70 18.86 11.96
C ALA A 81 -4.67 19.76 12.74
N GLY A 82 -5.24 19.23 13.82
CA GLY A 82 -6.13 19.99 14.71
C GLY A 82 -5.38 20.89 15.68
N ALA A 83 -4.12 20.55 15.99
CA ALA A 83 -3.20 21.38 16.75
C ALA A 83 -1.76 20.95 16.42
N ALA A 84 -0.79 21.81 16.76
CA ALA A 84 0.61 21.42 16.76
C ALA A 84 0.88 20.28 17.76
N GLY A 85 1.88 19.46 17.43
CA GLY A 85 2.35 18.36 18.26
C GLY A 85 2.23 16.99 17.60
N GLY A 86 2.98 16.05 18.17
CA GLY A 86 3.20 14.73 17.60
C GLY A 86 4.40 14.68 16.68
N HIS A 87 4.82 13.46 16.34
CA HIS A 87 6.04 13.21 15.59
C HIS A 87 5.80 12.17 14.51
N TRP A 88 6.35 12.43 13.33
CA TRP A 88 6.53 11.44 12.28
C TRP A 88 7.96 10.95 12.33
N ARG A 89 8.17 9.66 12.58
CA ARG A 89 9.49 9.07 12.72
C ARG A 89 9.67 7.88 11.80
N LEU A 90 10.82 7.82 11.15
CA LEU A 90 11.30 6.66 10.39
C LEU A 90 12.59 6.17 11.03
N LYS A 91 12.69 4.86 11.28
CA LYS A 91 13.87 4.24 11.88
C LYS A 91 14.21 2.94 11.17
N ALA A 92 15.45 2.80 10.72
CA ALA A 92 15.99 1.57 10.18
C ALA A 92 16.86 0.89 11.24
N ALA A 93 16.40 -0.21 11.84
CA ALA A 93 17.17 -0.93 12.85
C ALA A 93 16.94 -2.44 12.72
N SER A 94 17.97 -3.24 12.99
CA SER A 94 17.84 -4.71 13.12
C SER A 94 17.17 -5.40 11.91
N GLY A 95 17.57 -5.03 10.68
CA GLY A 95 17.03 -5.62 9.45
C GLY A 95 15.56 -5.28 9.18
N ARG A 96 15.07 -4.17 9.73
CA ARG A 96 13.71 -3.65 9.47
C ARG A 96 13.69 -2.14 9.42
N VAL A 97 12.70 -1.62 8.71
CA VAL A 97 12.35 -0.20 8.75
C VAL A 97 11.00 -0.07 9.42
N GLU A 98 10.95 0.80 10.42
CA GLU A 98 9.74 1.17 11.15
C GLU A 98 9.36 2.62 10.82
N ALA A 99 8.07 2.83 10.59
CA ALA A 99 7.46 4.12 10.46
C ALA A 99 6.44 4.31 11.59
N ALA A 100 6.62 5.37 12.37
CA ALA A 100 5.83 5.67 13.54
C ALA A 100 5.28 7.09 13.47
N LEU A 101 3.96 7.22 13.57
CA LEU A 101 3.28 8.47 13.88
C LEU A 101 2.95 8.44 15.37
N THR A 102 3.34 9.43 16.14
CA THR A 102 3.07 9.46 17.59
C THR A 102 2.40 10.77 17.98
N GLY A 103 1.37 10.71 18.83
CA GLY A 103 0.78 11.90 19.45
C GLY A 103 0.10 12.89 18.50
N TYR A 104 -0.18 12.49 17.26
CA TYR A 104 -0.78 13.36 16.24
C TYR A 104 -2.23 13.69 16.61
N ARG A 105 -2.61 14.97 16.53
CA ARG A 105 -3.97 15.41 16.79
C ARG A 105 -4.66 15.74 15.46
N PRO A 106 -5.57 14.89 14.95
CA PRO A 106 -6.27 15.19 13.71
C PRO A 106 -7.27 16.35 13.89
N ARG A 107 -7.48 17.12 12.83
CA ARG A 107 -8.52 18.18 12.80
C ARG A 107 -9.94 17.61 12.76
N LEU A 108 -10.11 16.47 12.09
CA LEU A 108 -11.41 15.84 11.91
C LEU A 108 -11.85 15.09 13.18
N PRO A 109 -13.16 15.03 13.44
CA PRO A 109 -13.72 14.14 14.47
C PRO A 109 -13.27 12.69 14.24
N ARG A 110 -13.07 11.95 15.34
CA ARG A 110 -12.51 10.60 15.31
C ARG A 110 -13.19 9.65 14.29
N PRO A 111 -14.53 9.56 14.18
CA PRO A 111 -15.16 8.65 13.21
C PRO A 111 -14.79 8.99 11.77
N VAL A 112 -14.84 10.27 11.42
CA VAL A 112 -14.52 10.76 10.07
C VAL A 112 -13.03 10.53 9.78
N TYR A 113 -12.15 10.82 10.74
CA TYR A 113 -10.72 10.57 10.59
C TYR A 113 -10.40 9.09 10.38
N VAL A 114 -11.01 8.20 11.17
CA VAL A 114 -10.79 6.73 11.09
C VAL A 114 -11.24 6.17 9.74
N LEU A 115 -12.37 6.65 9.21
CA LEU A 115 -12.91 6.18 7.94
C LEU A 115 -12.21 6.76 6.71
N THR A 116 -11.57 7.93 6.84
CA THR A 116 -10.94 8.64 5.72
C THR A 116 -9.42 8.75 5.87
N HIS A 117 -8.94 9.76 6.60
CA HIS A 117 -7.53 10.13 6.71
C HIS A 117 -6.65 9.00 7.23
N LEU A 118 -7.14 8.24 8.20
CA LEU A 118 -6.39 7.12 8.77
C LEU A 118 -6.12 6.04 7.71
N GLN A 119 -7.10 5.73 6.86
CA GLN A 119 -6.92 4.76 5.77
C GLN A 119 -5.88 5.26 4.76
N VAL A 120 -5.95 6.55 4.43
CA VAL A 120 -4.99 7.21 3.53
C VAL A 120 -3.58 7.19 4.12
N HIS A 121 -3.40 7.65 5.35
CA HIS A 121 -2.10 7.65 6.03
C HIS A 121 -1.49 6.26 6.04
N GLN A 122 -2.28 5.27 6.43
CA GLN A 122 -1.78 3.92 6.57
C GLN A 122 -1.51 3.24 5.22
N LEU A 123 -2.27 3.57 4.18
CA LEU A 123 -1.95 3.16 2.81
C LEU A 123 -0.61 3.76 2.37
N PHE A 124 -0.42 5.06 2.46
CA PHE A 124 0.83 5.72 2.03
C PHE A 124 2.03 5.28 2.85
N THR A 125 1.91 5.15 4.18
CA THR A 125 2.96 4.58 5.02
C THR A 125 3.30 3.16 4.58
N ARG A 126 2.29 2.33 4.29
CA ARG A 126 2.50 0.96 3.84
C ARG A 126 3.23 0.93 2.49
N LEU A 127 2.77 1.70 1.52
CA LEU A 127 3.39 1.76 0.18
C LEU A 127 4.82 2.31 0.25
N TYR A 128 5.07 3.32 1.06
CA TYR A 128 6.42 3.83 1.32
C TYR A 128 7.36 2.73 1.84
N LEU A 129 6.95 2.02 2.89
CA LEU A 129 7.72 0.92 3.46
C LEU A 129 7.95 -0.20 2.43
N LEU A 130 6.94 -0.56 1.66
CA LEU A 130 7.06 -1.59 0.62
C LEU A 130 8.01 -1.17 -0.52
N ARG A 131 8.03 0.11 -0.90
CA ARG A 131 9.00 0.63 -1.87
C ARG A 131 10.42 0.61 -1.33
N LEU A 132 10.62 0.95 -0.05
CA LEU A 132 11.93 0.81 0.60
C LEU A 132 12.40 -0.64 0.62
N ARG A 133 11.50 -1.58 0.96
CA ARG A 133 11.79 -3.02 0.93
C ARG A 133 12.22 -3.46 -0.47
N GLY A 134 11.65 -2.86 -1.51
CA GLY A 134 11.93 -3.21 -2.89
C GLY A 134 11.28 -4.53 -3.29
N ARG A 135 11.60 -5.03 -4.48
CA ARG A 135 11.07 -6.31 -4.97
C ARG A 135 11.98 -7.49 -4.65
N GLU A 136 13.28 -7.25 -4.54
CA GLU A 136 14.26 -8.27 -4.25
C GLU A 136 14.49 -8.44 -2.74
N PRO A 137 14.55 -9.68 -2.22
CA PRO A 137 14.23 -10.93 -2.93
C PRO A 137 12.73 -11.03 -3.26
N ALA A 138 12.37 -11.56 -4.43
CA ALA A 138 10.97 -11.74 -4.81
C ALA A 138 10.17 -12.52 -3.73
N PRO A 139 8.90 -12.16 -3.44
CA PRO A 139 8.09 -12.85 -2.42
C PRO A 139 7.74 -14.31 -2.78
N GLY A 140 8.00 -14.72 -4.03
CA GLY A 140 7.82 -16.06 -4.57
C GLY A 140 8.06 -16.06 -6.08
N GLY A 141 7.86 -17.22 -6.71
CA GLY A 141 7.97 -17.34 -8.17
C GLY A 141 6.96 -16.47 -8.88
N VAL A 142 7.44 -15.52 -9.66
CA VAL A 142 6.59 -14.58 -10.41
C VAL A 142 5.76 -15.37 -11.43
N ALA A 143 4.45 -15.18 -11.41
CA ALA A 143 3.55 -15.84 -12.37
C ALA A 143 3.78 -15.28 -13.78
N ALA A 144 3.87 -16.16 -14.78
CA ALA A 144 4.07 -15.77 -16.17
C ALA A 144 2.88 -14.97 -16.72
N ALA A 145 3.15 -13.99 -17.58
CA ALA A 145 2.12 -13.11 -18.14
C ALA A 145 0.96 -13.86 -18.84
N PRO A 146 1.19 -14.94 -19.63
CA PRO A 146 0.11 -15.71 -20.24
C PRO A 146 -0.83 -16.36 -19.20
N ASP A 147 -0.27 -16.85 -18.10
CA ASP A 147 -1.07 -17.48 -17.05
C ASP A 147 -1.87 -16.44 -16.27
N ARG A 148 -1.34 -15.23 -16.08
CA ARG A 148 -2.09 -14.10 -15.48
C ARG A 148 -3.31 -13.75 -16.34
N TRP A 149 -3.16 -13.73 -17.66
CA TRP A 149 -4.27 -13.50 -18.59
C TRP A 149 -5.33 -14.60 -18.54
N ARG A 150 -4.91 -15.87 -18.47
CA ARG A 150 -5.84 -17.00 -18.33
C ARG A 150 -6.63 -16.93 -17.02
N ALA A 151 -5.97 -16.61 -15.91
CA ALA A 151 -6.65 -16.39 -14.63
C ALA A 151 -7.68 -15.25 -14.72
N ALA A 152 -7.30 -14.13 -15.33
CA ALA A 152 -8.21 -13.00 -15.53
C ALA A 152 -9.43 -13.36 -16.40
N ALA A 153 -9.24 -14.18 -17.44
CA ALA A 153 -10.34 -14.64 -18.29
C ALA A 153 -11.37 -15.50 -17.51
N VAL A 154 -10.89 -16.38 -16.61
CA VAL A 154 -11.75 -17.16 -15.71
C VAL A 154 -12.55 -16.23 -14.78
N ASP A 155 -11.88 -15.23 -14.20
CA ASP A 155 -12.52 -14.27 -13.31
C ASP A 155 -13.59 -13.42 -14.02
N VAL A 156 -13.34 -13.01 -15.27
CA VAL A 156 -14.31 -12.30 -16.10
C VAL A 156 -15.53 -13.17 -16.38
N ALA A 157 -15.33 -14.43 -16.80
CA ALA A 157 -16.42 -15.36 -17.06
C ALA A 157 -17.28 -15.58 -15.79
N PHE A 158 -16.65 -15.70 -14.63
CA PHE A 158 -17.32 -15.83 -13.35
C PHE A 158 -18.14 -14.59 -12.98
N CYS A 159 -17.53 -13.39 -13.06
CA CYS A 159 -18.22 -12.13 -12.74
C CYS A 159 -19.41 -11.86 -13.68
N LEU A 160 -19.27 -12.18 -14.98
CA LEU A 160 -20.36 -12.06 -15.95
C LEU A 160 -21.51 -13.02 -15.65
N THR A 161 -21.19 -14.25 -15.23
CA THR A 161 -22.19 -15.25 -14.82
C THR A 161 -22.95 -14.79 -13.58
N LEU A 162 -22.25 -14.34 -12.53
CA LEU A 162 -22.86 -13.78 -11.32
C LEU A 162 -23.75 -12.58 -11.65
N ALA A 163 -23.27 -11.64 -12.46
CA ALA A 163 -24.05 -10.48 -12.86
C ALA A 163 -25.34 -10.87 -13.58
N ARG A 164 -25.29 -11.88 -14.46
CA ARG A 164 -26.47 -12.41 -15.17
C ARG A 164 -27.49 -13.06 -14.24
N MET A 165 -27.04 -13.82 -13.24
CA MET A 165 -27.93 -14.47 -12.26
C MET A 165 -28.71 -13.45 -11.41
N THR A 166 -28.18 -12.24 -11.24
CA THR A 166 -28.82 -11.22 -10.40
C THR A 166 -29.88 -10.37 -11.12
N GLY A 167 -30.14 -10.57 -12.42
CA GLY A 167 -31.19 -9.87 -13.20
C GLY A 167 -30.67 -9.19 -14.48
N ARG A 168 -31.38 -8.15 -14.99
CA ARG A 168 -31.03 -7.43 -16.24
C ARG A 168 -29.59 -6.90 -16.21
N ARG A 169 -28.85 -7.12 -17.31
CA ARG A 169 -27.48 -6.64 -17.53
C ARG A 169 -27.41 -5.12 -17.47
N ARG A 170 -27.06 -4.56 -16.32
CA ARG A 170 -26.64 -3.17 -16.18
C ARG A 170 -25.14 -3.12 -15.98
N LEU A 171 -24.43 -2.47 -16.90
CA LEU A 171 -22.96 -2.33 -16.87
C LEU A 171 -22.43 -1.91 -15.49
N ARG A 172 -23.10 -0.93 -14.85
CA ARG A 172 -22.76 -0.46 -13.49
C ARG A 172 -22.79 -1.57 -12.45
N ARG A 173 -23.77 -2.48 -12.52
CA ARG A 173 -23.91 -3.58 -11.56
C ARG A 173 -22.83 -4.63 -11.78
N THR A 174 -22.53 -4.98 -13.03
CA THR A 174 -21.43 -5.87 -13.36
C THR A 174 -20.11 -5.32 -12.84
N LEU A 175 -19.84 -4.03 -13.07
CA LEU A 175 -18.64 -3.36 -12.56
C LEU A 175 -18.57 -3.40 -11.02
N ALA A 176 -19.68 -3.14 -10.33
CA ALA A 176 -19.74 -3.20 -8.87
C ALA A 176 -19.47 -4.60 -8.32
N ILE A 177 -20.05 -5.64 -8.93
CA ILE A 177 -19.81 -7.05 -8.56
C ILE A 177 -18.34 -7.41 -8.81
N THR A 178 -17.80 -7.09 -9.98
CA THR A 178 -16.39 -7.35 -10.32
C THR A 178 -15.45 -6.66 -9.34
N ALA A 179 -15.71 -5.40 -9.00
CA ALA A 179 -14.93 -4.63 -8.05
C ALA A 179 -14.95 -5.26 -6.64
N ALA A 180 -16.15 -5.54 -6.12
CA ALA A 180 -16.34 -6.14 -4.80
C ALA A 180 -15.66 -7.52 -4.72
N TYR A 181 -15.83 -8.35 -5.75
CA TYR A 181 -15.21 -9.66 -5.86
C TYR A 181 -13.67 -9.58 -5.80
N HIS A 182 -13.04 -8.77 -6.65
CA HIS A 182 -11.56 -8.68 -6.68
C HIS A 182 -11.01 -8.11 -5.39
N VAL A 183 -11.61 -7.05 -4.85
CA VAL A 183 -11.15 -6.40 -3.62
C VAL A 183 -11.24 -7.37 -2.44
N ALA A 184 -12.35 -8.10 -2.31
CA ALA A 184 -12.52 -9.11 -1.26
C ALA A 184 -11.52 -10.27 -1.41
N CYS A 185 -11.43 -10.87 -2.60
CA CYS A 185 -10.52 -11.98 -2.89
C CYS A 185 -9.05 -11.62 -2.60
N TRP A 186 -8.61 -10.44 -3.06
CA TRP A 186 -7.24 -9.97 -2.86
C TRP A 186 -6.93 -9.66 -1.39
N SER A 187 -7.87 -9.07 -0.65
CA SER A 187 -7.65 -8.69 0.76
C SER A 187 -7.66 -9.89 1.71
N ILE A 188 -8.55 -10.88 1.47
CA ILE A 188 -8.75 -12.01 2.39
C ILE A 188 -7.69 -13.09 2.15
N GLY A 189 -7.53 -13.53 0.91
CA GLY A 189 -6.71 -14.69 0.56
C GLY A 189 -5.64 -14.44 -0.50
N GLY A 190 -5.67 -13.27 -1.17
CA GLY A 190 -4.84 -13.00 -2.33
C GLY A 190 -5.24 -13.81 -3.57
N ARG A 191 -6.32 -14.60 -3.52
CA ARG A 191 -6.70 -15.51 -4.59
C ARG A 191 -8.11 -15.22 -5.08
N THR A 192 -8.22 -14.95 -6.37
CA THR A 192 -9.48 -15.00 -7.12
C THR A 192 -9.75 -16.45 -7.55
N LEU A 193 -10.93 -16.76 -8.06
CA LEU A 193 -11.27 -18.05 -8.67
C LEU A 193 -10.29 -18.43 -9.77
N GLY A 194 -9.98 -17.52 -10.70
CA GLY A 194 -8.95 -17.72 -11.70
C GLY A 194 -7.59 -18.00 -11.08
N GLY A 195 -7.22 -17.25 -10.03
CA GLY A 195 -6.01 -17.51 -9.25
C GLY A 195 -6.01 -18.89 -8.59
N LEU A 196 -7.14 -19.39 -8.09
CA LEU A 196 -7.24 -20.74 -7.53
C LEU A 196 -7.00 -21.81 -8.60
N VAL A 197 -7.64 -21.67 -9.77
CA VAL A 197 -7.48 -22.63 -10.88
C VAL A 197 -6.04 -22.65 -11.38
N LEU A 198 -5.41 -21.48 -11.54
CA LEU A 198 -4.04 -21.35 -12.06
C LEU A 198 -2.96 -21.41 -10.95
N ARG A 199 -3.35 -21.66 -9.69
CA ARG A 199 -2.47 -21.67 -8.50
C ARG A 199 -1.63 -20.40 -8.34
N GLN A 200 -2.25 -19.27 -8.60
CA GLN A 200 -1.68 -17.94 -8.44
C GLN A 200 -2.28 -17.23 -7.24
N ARG A 201 -1.47 -16.35 -6.64
CA ARG A 201 -1.93 -15.44 -5.59
C ARG A 201 -1.28 -14.08 -5.74
N VAL A 202 -2.05 -13.05 -5.46
CA VAL A 202 -1.63 -11.67 -5.32
C VAL A 202 -1.15 -11.45 -3.89
N VAL A 203 0.08 -10.96 -3.75
CA VAL A 203 0.69 -10.60 -2.47
C VAL A 203 1.28 -9.20 -2.54
N ALA A 204 1.50 -8.56 -1.39
CA ALA A 204 2.34 -7.38 -1.31
C ALA A 204 3.78 -7.79 -1.64
N VAL A 205 4.63 -6.83 -2.04
CA VAL A 205 6.03 -7.17 -2.39
C VAL A 205 6.78 -7.86 -1.26
N ASP A 206 6.47 -7.57 0.01
CA ASP A 206 7.05 -8.27 1.17
C ASP A 206 6.42 -9.66 1.47
N GLY A 207 5.54 -10.14 0.60
CA GLY A 207 4.87 -11.44 0.70
C GLY A 207 3.64 -11.44 1.61
N SER A 208 3.29 -10.32 2.24
CA SER A 208 2.08 -10.24 3.06
C SER A 208 0.81 -10.26 2.22
N ARG A 209 -0.34 -10.48 2.89
CA ARG A 209 -1.65 -10.20 2.28
C ARG A 209 -1.79 -8.71 2.00
N LEU A 210 -2.63 -8.37 1.00
CA LEU A 210 -2.97 -6.99 0.71
C LEU A 210 -3.90 -6.45 1.79
N THR A 211 -3.74 -5.18 2.11
CA THR A 211 -4.76 -4.44 2.86
C THR A 211 -5.91 -4.06 1.93
N LEU A 212 -7.11 -3.84 2.47
CA LEU A 212 -8.27 -3.39 1.71
C LEU A 212 -7.95 -2.14 0.87
N ALA A 213 -7.26 -1.17 1.46
CA ALA A 213 -6.85 0.06 0.78
C ALA A 213 -5.87 -0.20 -0.39
N GLN A 214 -4.93 -1.15 -0.23
CA GLN A 214 -4.05 -1.55 -1.33
C GLN A 214 -4.81 -2.28 -2.45
N SER A 215 -5.77 -3.15 -2.10
CA SER A 215 -6.61 -3.83 -3.09
C SER A 215 -7.48 -2.85 -3.88
N LEU A 216 -8.03 -1.84 -3.22
CA LEU A 216 -8.77 -0.75 -3.88
C LEU A 216 -7.85 0.07 -4.80
N LEU A 217 -6.66 0.46 -4.33
CA LEU A 217 -5.69 1.18 -5.15
C LEU A 217 -5.30 0.38 -6.39
N ARG A 218 -4.99 -0.91 -6.22
CA ARG A 218 -4.68 -1.83 -7.33
C ARG A 218 -5.82 -1.85 -8.36
N LEU A 219 -7.07 -1.91 -7.91
CA LEU A 219 -8.23 -1.91 -8.80
C LEU A 219 -8.39 -0.59 -9.56
N VAL A 220 -8.26 0.54 -8.86
CA VAL A 220 -8.44 1.89 -9.46
C VAL A 220 -7.37 2.18 -10.53
N VAL A 221 -6.16 1.67 -10.35
CA VAL A 221 -5.03 1.86 -11.29
C VAL A 221 -5.04 0.84 -12.44
N LEU A 222 -5.86 -0.20 -12.37
CA LEU A 222 -5.92 -1.27 -13.37
C LEU A 222 -6.18 -0.78 -14.80
N PRO A 223 -7.09 0.19 -15.06
CA PRO A 223 -7.30 0.72 -16.41
C PRO A 223 -6.04 1.34 -17.03
N LEU A 224 -5.20 1.98 -16.22
CA LEU A 224 -3.95 2.57 -16.70
C LEU A 224 -2.99 1.49 -17.23
N SER A 225 -3.00 0.31 -16.62
CA SER A 225 -2.17 -0.83 -17.06
C SER A 225 -2.62 -1.39 -18.41
N TRP A 226 -3.91 -1.31 -18.73
CA TRP A 226 -4.42 -1.68 -20.05
C TRP A 226 -3.97 -0.69 -21.13
N ILE A 227 -3.95 0.60 -20.81
CA ILE A 227 -3.51 1.67 -21.72
C ILE A 227 -2.00 1.54 -21.98
N THR A 228 -1.19 1.40 -20.94
CA THR A 228 0.27 1.34 -21.06
C THR A 228 0.80 -0.03 -21.46
N ARG A 229 -0.03 -1.07 -21.43
CA ARG A 229 0.34 -2.50 -21.61
C ARG A 229 1.46 -2.96 -20.67
N THR A 230 1.62 -2.28 -19.53
CA THR A 230 2.57 -2.60 -18.48
C THR A 230 1.85 -2.81 -17.16
N SER A 231 2.44 -3.55 -16.21
CA SER A 231 1.83 -3.87 -14.92
C SER A 231 1.88 -2.70 -13.92
N VAL A 232 1.48 -1.49 -14.34
CA VAL A 232 1.54 -0.27 -13.52
C VAL A 232 0.74 -0.41 -12.22
N HIS A 233 -0.38 -1.14 -12.25
CA HIS A 233 -1.18 -1.41 -11.07
C HIS A 233 -0.42 -2.20 -10.00
N ASP A 234 0.47 -3.12 -10.40
CA ASP A 234 1.34 -3.86 -9.49
C ASP A 234 2.45 -2.95 -8.91
N ASP A 235 3.02 -2.08 -9.75
CA ASP A 235 4.03 -1.10 -9.34
C ASP A 235 3.50 -0.08 -8.34
N ILE A 236 2.35 0.53 -8.64
CA ILE A 236 1.75 1.56 -7.79
C ILE A 236 1.21 0.96 -6.48
N ALA A 237 0.54 -0.19 -6.54
CA ALA A 237 0.02 -0.84 -5.34
C ALA A 237 1.08 -1.59 -4.51
N CYS A 238 2.32 -1.69 -5.02
CA CYS A 238 3.40 -2.47 -4.45
C CYS A 238 2.99 -3.93 -4.22
N THR A 239 2.49 -4.55 -5.28
CA THR A 239 2.01 -5.93 -5.29
C THR A 239 2.75 -6.77 -6.32
N GLU A 240 2.67 -8.08 -6.16
CA GLU A 240 3.21 -9.07 -7.08
C GLU A 240 2.24 -10.24 -7.23
N VAL A 241 2.16 -10.82 -8.43
CA VAL A 241 1.41 -12.06 -8.68
C VAL A 241 2.39 -13.22 -8.67
N ILE A 242 2.28 -14.09 -7.67
CA ILE A 242 3.17 -15.24 -7.51
C ILE A 242 2.44 -16.56 -7.78
N SER A 243 3.19 -17.53 -8.27
CA SER A 243 2.78 -18.91 -8.47
C SER A 243 3.13 -19.76 -7.25
N ASP A 244 2.16 -20.52 -6.76
CA ASP A 244 2.36 -21.43 -5.62
C ASP A 244 3.17 -22.68 -6.00
N GLN A 245 3.37 -22.93 -7.30
CA GLN A 245 4.10 -24.11 -7.82
C GLN A 245 5.57 -24.13 -7.36
N GLN A 246 6.24 -22.97 -7.27
CA GLN A 246 7.67 -22.91 -6.95
C GLN A 246 8.01 -23.25 -5.48
N LYS A 247 7.04 -23.17 -4.55
CA LYS A 247 7.31 -23.53 -3.14
C LYS A 247 7.51 -25.03 -2.94
N LYS A 248 7.01 -25.89 -3.84
CA LYS A 248 7.19 -27.35 -3.77
C LYS A 248 8.55 -27.82 -4.29
N GLY A 249 9.14 -27.14 -5.28
CA GLY A 249 10.43 -27.52 -5.86
C GLY A 249 11.62 -27.40 -4.90
N ARG A 250 11.57 -26.47 -3.93
CA ARG A 250 12.64 -26.29 -2.93
C ARG A 250 12.61 -27.27 -1.75
N ARG A 251 11.56 -28.09 -1.59
CA ARG A 251 11.50 -29.12 -0.53
C ARG A 251 12.05 -30.50 -0.97
N LEU A 252 12.38 -30.68 -2.25
CA LEU A 252 12.91 -31.93 -2.79
C LEU A 252 14.41 -31.87 -3.11
N ALA A 253 15.07 -30.78 -2.76
CA ALA A 253 16.53 -30.60 -2.91
C ALA A 253 17.14 -30.29 -1.54
N ALA A 254 17.12 -31.28 -0.65
CA ALA A 254 18.03 -31.37 0.46
C ALA A 254 18.60 -32.80 0.42
N PRO A 255 19.92 -32.99 0.23
CA PRO A 255 20.55 -34.30 0.37
C PRO A 255 20.47 -34.80 1.82
#